data_AF-A0A7C6MZN3-F1
#
_entry.id   AF-A0A7C6MZN3-F1
#
_cell.length_a   1.000
_cell.length_b   1.000
_cell.length_c   1.000
_cell.angle_alpha   90.00
_cell.angle_beta   90.00
_cell.angle_gamma   90.00
#
_symmetry.space_group_name_H-M   'P 1'
#
loop_
_entity.id
_entity.type
_entity.pdbx_description
1 polymer ?
#
loop_
_entity_poly.entity_id
_entity_poly.type
_entity_poly.pdbx_seq_one_letter_code
_entity_poly.pdbx_strand_id
1 'polypeptide(L)'
;MNYISKEKIFITILTLAIVLLSGCSPKIIYENHYIDGQDHQFYYYSSESTHSMAESDSGYYFLGGQYLYFVDKANMTPVIVCNKPNCLHNEETDSTKTLYCNAFFEGAKSLFYYNNSLYISSTETTMTRESEFLKVSLDGTRRKTLFKFHGAISSAALHRGVLYYAAQVWDDKGQAIVSVSASKLNGKSKEIYKETFGHGNVNNIICY
;
A
#
# COMPACT_ATOMS: atom_id res chain seq x y z
N MET A 1 27.30 -19.12 -43.80
CA MET A 1 26.93 -17.71 -43.53
C MET A 1 25.44 -17.48 -43.20
N ASN A 2 24.67 -18.49 -42.74
CA ASN A 2 23.22 -18.34 -42.45
C ASN A 2 22.84 -18.43 -40.96
N TYR A 3 23.82 -18.50 -40.04
CA TYR A 3 23.54 -18.63 -38.60
C TYR A 3 23.26 -17.27 -37.94
N ILE A 4 24.02 -16.24 -38.35
CA ILE A 4 23.94 -14.87 -37.80
C ILE A 4 22.59 -14.19 -38.09
N SER A 5 21.89 -14.55 -39.18
CA SER A 5 20.58 -13.97 -39.51
C SER A 5 19.44 -14.54 -38.66
N LYS A 6 19.51 -15.83 -38.29
CA LYS A 6 18.48 -16.49 -37.47
C LYS A 6 18.52 -16.01 -36.02
N GLU A 7 19.72 -15.79 -35.45
CA GLU A 7 19.89 -15.21 -34.11
C GLU A 7 19.31 -13.79 -34.02
N LYS A 8 19.54 -12.94 -35.03
CA LYS A 8 19.00 -11.57 -35.09
C LYS A 8 17.47 -11.56 -35.20
N ILE A 9 16.89 -12.47 -35.97
CA ILE A 9 15.44 -12.64 -36.08
C ILE A 9 14.86 -13.09 -34.73
N PHE A 10 15.49 -14.06 -34.06
CA PHE A 10 15.05 -14.54 -32.76
C PHE A 10 15.11 -13.45 -31.69
N ILE A 11 16.20 -12.67 -31.62
CA ILE A 11 16.34 -11.55 -30.70
C ILE A 11 15.27 -10.48 -30.98
N THR A 12 14.94 -10.22 -32.25
CA THR A 12 13.92 -9.23 -32.64
C THR A 12 12.51 -9.68 -32.28
N ILE A 13 12.19 -10.97 -32.43
CA ILE A 13 10.91 -11.54 -31.99
C ILE A 13 10.81 -11.50 -30.46
N LEU A 14 11.89 -11.82 -29.75
CA LEU A 14 11.95 -11.79 -28.30
C LEU A 14 11.77 -10.36 -27.74
N THR A 15 12.43 -9.36 -28.34
CA THR A 15 12.25 -7.96 -27.93
C THR A 15 10.83 -7.45 -28.25
N LEU A 16 10.25 -7.84 -29.39
CA LEU A 16 8.87 -7.47 -29.73
C LEU A 16 7.84 -8.13 -28.80
N ALA A 17 8.06 -9.40 -28.41
CA ALA A 17 7.23 -10.09 -27.42
C ALA A 17 7.30 -9.43 -26.03
N ILE A 18 8.49 -8.98 -25.61
CA ILE A 18 8.68 -8.22 -24.36
C ILE A 18 7.96 -6.86 -24.43
N VAL A 19 7.97 -6.18 -25.58
CA VAL A 19 7.23 -4.93 -25.78
C VAL A 19 5.71 -5.14 -25.76
N LEU A 20 5.20 -6.24 -26.31
CA LEU A 20 3.76 -6.58 -26.28
C LEU A 20 3.26 -7.00 -24.89
N LEU A 21 4.16 -7.39 -23.98
CA LEU A 21 3.86 -7.65 -22.56
C LEU A 21 3.88 -6.37 -21.69
N SER A 22 4.10 -5.20 -22.30
CA SER A 22 4.12 -3.91 -21.60
C SER A 22 2.69 -3.44 -21.24
N GLY A 23 2.15 -3.99 -20.17
CA GLY A 23 1.26 -3.28 -19.25
C GLY A 23 -0.07 -2.77 -19.81
N CYS A 24 -1.02 -3.66 -20.09
CA CYS A 24 -2.42 -3.29 -19.93
C CYS A 24 -2.68 -3.03 -18.45
N SER A 25 -2.69 -1.76 -18.05
CA SER A 25 -3.39 -1.41 -16.82
C SER A 25 -4.86 -1.76 -17.04
N PRO A 26 -5.52 -2.49 -16.12
CA PRO A 26 -6.92 -2.83 -16.30
C PRO A 26 -7.74 -1.56 -16.52
N LYS A 27 -8.67 -1.62 -17.47
CA LYS A 27 -9.55 -0.51 -17.79
C LYS A 27 -10.35 -0.15 -16.53
N ILE A 28 -10.29 1.11 -16.12
CA ILE A 28 -11.09 1.59 -14.99
C ILE A 28 -12.57 1.60 -15.37
N ILE A 29 -13.39 0.98 -14.53
CA ILE A 29 -14.85 0.97 -14.63
C ILE A 29 -15.37 2.09 -13.73
N TYR A 30 -16.20 2.98 -14.29
CA TYR A 30 -16.69 4.18 -13.60
C TYR A 30 -18.14 4.04 -13.12
N GLU A 31 -18.62 2.82 -12.96
CA GLU A 31 -19.97 2.56 -12.47
C GLU A 31 -20.11 2.97 -10.99
N ASN A 32 -21.34 3.29 -10.58
CA ASN A 32 -21.65 3.82 -9.26
C ASN A 32 -22.01 2.70 -8.28
N HIS A 33 -21.13 1.72 -8.17
CA HIS A 33 -21.15 0.65 -7.19
C HIS A 33 -19.73 0.07 -7.03
N TYR A 34 -19.52 -0.69 -5.97
CA TYR A 34 -18.28 -1.41 -5.71
C TYR A 34 -17.83 -2.28 -6.88
N ILE A 35 -16.61 -2.02 -7.37
CA ILE A 35 -15.95 -2.81 -8.41
C ILE A 35 -14.79 -3.60 -7.79
N ASP A 36 -14.91 -4.92 -7.78
CA ASP A 36 -13.86 -5.83 -7.31
C ASP A 36 -12.54 -5.60 -8.08
N GLY A 37 -11.44 -5.68 -7.34
CA GLY A 37 -10.08 -5.39 -7.83
C GLY A 37 -9.80 -3.92 -8.18
N GLN A 38 -10.80 -3.02 -8.20
CA GLN A 38 -10.59 -1.59 -8.43
C GLN A 38 -10.80 -0.73 -7.20
N ASP A 39 -11.73 -1.14 -6.33
CA ASP A 39 -12.17 -0.36 -5.18
C ASP A 39 -11.65 -0.99 -3.88
N HIS A 40 -11.47 -0.17 -2.85
CA HIS A 40 -11.05 -0.62 -1.52
C HIS A 40 -12.07 -1.62 -0.95
N GLN A 41 -11.59 -2.76 -0.46
CA GLN A 41 -12.39 -3.81 0.19
C GLN A 41 -12.87 -3.38 1.59
N PHE A 42 -13.81 -2.43 1.63
CA PHE A 42 -14.28 -1.81 2.86
C PHE A 42 -14.92 -2.78 3.86
N TYR A 43 -15.33 -3.98 3.44
CA TYR A 43 -15.86 -5.00 4.35
C TYR A 43 -14.82 -5.50 5.38
N TYR A 44 -13.53 -5.33 5.09
CA TYR A 44 -12.43 -5.65 6.01
C TYR A 44 -11.96 -4.44 6.83
N TYR A 45 -12.58 -3.27 6.62
CA TYR A 45 -12.31 -2.10 7.42
C TYR A 45 -12.92 -2.24 8.81
N SER A 46 -12.16 -1.83 9.82
CA SER A 46 -12.67 -1.63 11.18
C SER A 46 -12.16 -0.29 11.69
N SER A 47 -13.07 0.57 12.14
CA SER A 47 -12.74 1.86 12.75
C SER A 47 -12.04 1.73 14.11
N GLU A 48 -12.10 0.54 14.71
CA GLU A 48 -11.55 0.25 16.04
C GLU A 48 -10.34 -0.69 16.01
N SER A 49 -10.08 -1.37 14.88
CA SER A 49 -8.97 -2.32 14.78
C SER A 49 -7.74 -1.67 14.13
N THR A 50 -6.59 -1.87 14.78
CA THR A 50 -5.26 -1.53 14.26
C THR A 50 -4.78 -2.50 13.18
N HIS A 51 -5.61 -3.47 12.77
CA HIS A 51 -5.21 -4.61 11.96
C HIS A 51 -5.94 -4.56 10.62
N SER A 52 -5.39 -3.79 9.69
CA SER A 52 -5.90 -3.74 8.31
C SER A 52 -5.68 -5.09 7.62
N MET A 53 -6.67 -5.50 6.83
CA MET A 53 -6.64 -6.70 6.01
C MET A 53 -7.02 -6.38 4.57
N ALA A 54 -6.42 -7.09 3.62
CA ALA A 54 -6.72 -7.02 2.20
C ALA A 54 -6.77 -8.44 1.63
N GLU A 55 -7.82 -8.74 0.89
CA GLU A 55 -8.01 -10.03 0.22
C GLU A 55 -7.44 -9.97 -1.21
N SER A 56 -6.68 -11.00 -1.56
CA SER A 56 -6.26 -11.31 -2.92
C SER A 56 -6.97 -12.57 -3.43
N ASP A 57 -6.73 -12.91 -4.70
CA ASP A 57 -7.27 -14.13 -5.31
C ASP A 57 -6.91 -15.39 -4.52
N SER A 58 -5.68 -15.46 -3.98
CA SER A 58 -5.13 -16.64 -3.30
C SER A 58 -5.30 -16.64 -1.77
N GLY A 59 -5.54 -15.49 -1.15
CA GLY A 59 -5.41 -15.39 0.30
C GLY A 59 -5.78 -14.03 0.88
N TYR A 60 -5.43 -13.86 2.15
CA TYR A 60 -5.62 -12.62 2.87
C TYR A 60 -4.27 -12.12 3.38
N TYR A 61 -3.97 -10.86 3.11
CA TYR A 61 -2.87 -10.14 3.72
C TYR A 61 -3.40 -9.36 4.91
N PHE A 62 -2.69 -9.38 6.03
CA PHE A 62 -3.08 -8.60 7.19
C PHE A 62 -1.87 -8.12 7.98
N LEU A 63 -2.02 -6.99 8.67
CA LEU A 63 -1.02 -6.49 9.60
C LEU A 63 -1.29 -7.09 10.99
N GLY A 64 -0.30 -7.79 11.54
CA GLY A 64 -0.26 -8.25 12.93
C GLY A 64 0.81 -7.46 13.68
N GLY A 65 0.40 -6.49 14.52
CA GLY A 65 1.33 -5.50 15.05
C GLY A 65 2.02 -4.72 13.92
N GLN A 66 3.35 -4.78 13.87
CA GLN A 66 4.17 -4.11 12.84
C GLN A 66 4.61 -5.04 11.70
N TYR A 67 4.07 -6.26 11.64
CA TYR A 67 4.48 -7.25 10.64
C TYR A 67 3.34 -7.62 9.70
N LEU A 68 3.68 -7.74 8.43
CA LEU A 68 2.77 -8.19 7.38
C LEU A 68 2.76 -9.72 7.32
N TYR A 69 1.56 -10.28 7.38
CA TYR A 69 1.28 -11.70 7.24
C TYR A 69 0.45 -11.97 5.99
N PHE A 70 0.55 -13.20 5.50
CA PHE A 70 -0.29 -13.75 4.46
C PHE A 70 -0.90 -15.05 4.95
N VAL A 71 -2.17 -15.29 4.65
CA VAL A 71 -2.82 -16.57 4.91
C VAL A 71 -3.50 -17.05 3.63
N ASP A 72 -3.12 -18.25 3.21
CA ASP A 72 -3.70 -18.93 2.05
C ASP A 72 -5.13 -19.42 2.35
N LYS A 73 -6.04 -19.26 1.37
CA LYS A 73 -7.46 -19.63 1.53
C LYS A 73 -7.69 -21.13 1.78
N ALA A 74 -6.82 -22.01 1.31
CA ALA A 74 -7.01 -23.45 1.45
C ALA A 74 -6.56 -23.96 2.83
N ASN A 75 -5.46 -23.42 3.36
CA ASN A 75 -4.82 -23.97 4.57
C ASN A 75 -5.03 -23.10 5.82
N MET A 76 -5.44 -21.84 5.67
CA MET A 76 -5.76 -20.90 6.75
C MET A 76 -4.66 -20.75 7.83
N THR A 77 -3.41 -21.05 7.47
CA THR A 77 -2.25 -20.94 8.35
C THR A 77 -1.46 -19.68 7.98
N PRO A 78 -1.35 -18.69 8.88
CA PRO A 78 -0.65 -17.45 8.57
C PRO A 78 0.86 -17.67 8.48
N VAL A 79 1.47 -17.09 7.46
CA VAL A 79 2.91 -17.01 7.26
C VAL A 79 3.34 -15.55 7.22
N ILE A 80 4.53 -15.26 7.71
CA ILE A 80 5.07 -13.90 7.65
C ILE A 80 5.59 -13.60 6.24
N VAL A 81 5.32 -12.40 5.72
CA VAL A 81 5.68 -12.00 4.35
C VAL A 81 7.15 -11.57 4.29
N CYS A 82 8.06 -12.53 4.48
CA CYS A 82 9.49 -12.31 4.41
C CYS A 82 10.20 -13.56 3.86
N ASN A 83 11.13 -13.35 2.93
CA ASN A 83 11.91 -14.43 2.30
C ASN A 83 13.40 -14.41 2.71
N LYS A 84 13.78 -13.57 3.68
CA LYS A 84 15.17 -13.49 4.15
C LYS A 84 15.46 -14.69 5.04
N PRO A 85 16.49 -15.49 4.74
CA PRO A 85 16.90 -16.58 5.63
C PRO A 85 17.36 -16.02 6.97
N ASN A 86 17.08 -16.75 8.05
CA ASN A 86 17.48 -16.41 9.42
C ASN A 86 16.95 -15.04 9.91
N CYS A 87 15.87 -14.52 9.34
CA CYS A 87 15.22 -13.32 9.85
C CYS A 87 14.47 -13.67 11.14
N LEU A 88 14.78 -12.98 12.24
CA LEU A 88 14.16 -13.22 13.55
C LEU A 88 12.75 -12.62 13.68
N HIS A 89 12.33 -11.78 12.73
CA HIS A 89 11.00 -11.18 12.71
C HIS A 89 10.65 -10.47 14.03
N ASN A 90 9.58 -10.88 14.69
CA ASN A 90 9.12 -10.35 15.97
C ASN A 90 9.96 -10.81 17.17
N GLU A 91 10.90 -11.73 16.96
CA GLU A 91 11.90 -12.15 17.95
C GLU A 91 13.18 -11.31 17.88
N GLU A 92 13.29 -10.39 16.91
CA GLU A 92 14.44 -9.48 16.81
C GLU A 92 14.42 -8.47 17.96
N THR A 93 15.45 -8.51 18.81
CA THR A 93 15.61 -7.59 19.94
C THR A 93 16.36 -6.32 19.58
N ASP A 94 17.13 -6.34 18.48
CA ASP A 94 17.85 -5.19 17.97
C ASP A 94 16.94 -4.38 17.04
N SER A 95 16.47 -3.23 17.51
CA SER A 95 15.57 -2.35 16.76
C SER A 95 16.15 -1.90 15.42
N THR A 96 17.48 -1.81 15.29
CA THR A 96 18.13 -1.44 14.03
C THR A 96 18.07 -2.56 13.00
N LYS A 97 18.02 -3.82 13.44
CA LYS A 97 17.92 -4.98 12.56
C LYS A 97 16.48 -5.30 12.14
N THR A 98 15.52 -4.90 12.96
CA THR A 98 14.09 -5.05 12.66
C THR A 98 13.73 -4.41 11.31
N LEU A 99 14.35 -3.27 10.99
CA LEU A 99 14.20 -2.56 9.71
C LEU A 99 14.62 -3.37 8.47
N TYR A 100 15.45 -4.41 8.63
CA TYR A 100 15.87 -5.28 7.52
C TYR A 100 14.87 -6.39 7.22
N CYS A 101 13.81 -6.57 8.01
CA CYS A 101 12.78 -7.56 7.76
C CYS A 101 11.84 -7.10 6.63
N ASN A 102 11.65 -7.93 5.59
CA ASN A 102 10.72 -7.64 4.49
C ASN A 102 9.25 -7.57 4.93
N ALA A 103 8.92 -8.09 6.10
CA ALA A 103 7.56 -8.02 6.65
C ALA A 103 7.35 -6.83 7.58
N PHE A 104 8.41 -6.14 8.03
CA PHE A 104 8.29 -5.08 9.02
C PHE A 104 7.86 -3.75 8.39
N PHE A 105 6.82 -3.15 8.94
CA PHE A 105 6.30 -1.83 8.58
C PHE A 105 6.03 -1.04 9.86
N GLU A 106 6.97 -0.16 10.20
CA GLU A 106 6.82 0.74 11.35
C GLU A 106 5.58 1.61 11.18
N GLY A 107 4.75 1.72 12.22
CA GLY A 107 3.62 2.66 12.21
C GLY A 107 2.61 2.43 11.07
N ALA A 108 2.48 1.21 10.53
CA ALA A 108 1.53 0.91 9.47
C ALA A 108 0.08 1.24 9.89
N LYS A 109 -0.67 1.92 9.01
CA LYS A 109 -2.05 2.40 9.28
C LYS A 109 -3.11 1.84 8.34
N SER A 110 -2.73 1.45 7.14
CA SER A 110 -3.66 0.89 6.15
C SER A 110 -2.97 -0.16 5.28
N LEU A 111 -3.77 -1.08 4.75
CA LEU A 111 -3.33 -2.13 3.83
C LEU A 111 -4.37 -2.29 2.71
N PHE A 112 -3.91 -2.22 1.47
CA PHE A 112 -4.75 -2.39 0.28
C PHE A 112 -4.12 -3.39 -0.69
N TYR A 113 -4.94 -4.19 -1.37
CA TYR A 113 -4.53 -5.01 -2.51
C TYR A 113 -5.12 -4.41 -3.79
N TYR A 114 -4.28 -4.11 -4.78
CA TYR A 114 -4.70 -3.52 -6.05
C TYR A 114 -3.68 -3.84 -7.15
N ASN A 115 -4.14 -4.25 -8.34
CA ASN A 115 -3.27 -4.58 -9.49
C ASN A 115 -2.05 -5.45 -9.13
N ASN A 116 -2.29 -6.56 -8.43
CA ASN A 116 -1.26 -7.55 -8.04
C ASN A 116 -0.11 -6.93 -7.24
N SER A 117 -0.43 -5.98 -6.37
CA SER A 117 0.51 -5.31 -5.47
C SER A 117 -0.20 -4.91 -4.19
N LEU A 118 0.55 -4.84 -3.09
CA LEU A 118 0.07 -4.30 -1.84
C LEU A 118 0.41 -2.81 -1.76
N TYR A 119 -0.44 -2.08 -1.06
CA TYR A 119 -0.20 -0.68 -0.76
C TYR A 119 -0.40 -0.45 0.73
N ILE A 120 0.60 0.15 1.35
CA ILE A 120 0.65 0.32 2.80
C ILE A 120 0.92 1.78 3.10
N SER A 121 0.12 2.36 3.99
CA SER A 121 0.49 3.62 4.61
C SER A 121 1.24 3.37 5.91
N SER A 122 2.29 4.15 6.14
CA SER A 122 3.10 4.13 7.35
C SER A 122 3.32 5.55 7.83
N THR A 123 3.29 5.76 9.14
CA THR A 123 3.71 7.02 9.77
C THR A 123 5.01 6.77 10.51
N GLU A 124 6.07 7.48 10.14
CA GLU A 124 7.32 7.45 10.88
C GLU A 124 7.06 7.94 12.33
N THR A 125 7.63 7.25 13.32
CA THR A 125 7.49 7.63 14.74
C THR A 125 8.33 8.86 15.12
N THR A 126 9.02 9.47 14.16
CA THR A 126 9.88 10.64 14.35
C THR A 126 9.09 11.92 14.65
N MET A 127 9.76 12.93 15.21
CA MET A 127 9.13 14.21 15.56
C MET A 127 8.50 14.95 14.36
N THR A 128 8.96 14.67 13.14
CA THR A 128 8.42 15.28 11.92
C THR A 128 7.06 14.69 11.51
N ARG A 129 6.68 13.51 12.05
CA ARG A 129 5.46 12.76 11.73
C ARG A 129 5.21 12.69 10.22
N GLU A 130 6.28 12.49 9.44
CA GLU A 130 6.12 12.23 8.02
C GLU A 130 5.47 10.87 7.84
N SER A 131 4.47 10.83 6.98
CA SER A 131 3.85 9.58 6.58
C SER A 131 4.16 9.30 5.13
N GLU A 132 4.22 8.03 4.79
CA GLU A 132 4.45 7.58 3.44
C GLU A 132 3.39 6.58 2.98
N PHE A 133 3.24 6.53 1.66
CA PHE A 133 2.41 5.54 0.99
C PHE A 133 3.28 4.69 0.06
N LEU A 134 3.37 3.41 0.38
CA LEU A 134 4.28 2.46 -0.23
C LEU A 134 3.52 1.56 -1.20
N LYS A 135 4.17 1.22 -2.32
CA LYS A 135 3.83 0.04 -3.13
C LYS A 135 4.77 -1.09 -2.72
N VAL A 136 4.20 -2.27 -2.44
CA VAL A 136 4.91 -3.45 -1.94
C VAL A 136 4.58 -4.66 -2.82
N SER A 137 5.58 -5.46 -3.16
CA SER A 137 5.35 -6.75 -3.84
C SER A 137 4.67 -7.75 -2.91
N LEU A 138 3.95 -8.71 -3.49
CA LEU A 138 3.22 -9.75 -2.74
C LEU A 138 4.10 -10.62 -1.84
N ASP A 139 5.42 -10.68 -2.12
CA ASP A 139 6.44 -11.38 -1.34
C ASP A 139 7.20 -10.48 -0.34
N GLY A 140 6.83 -9.19 -0.25
CA GLY A 140 7.45 -8.19 0.63
C GLY A 140 8.84 -7.69 0.20
N THR A 141 9.45 -8.29 -0.83
CA THR A 141 10.87 -8.05 -1.20
C THR A 141 11.13 -6.71 -1.86
N ARG A 142 10.13 -6.16 -2.55
CA ARG A 142 10.24 -4.90 -3.28
C ARG A 142 9.30 -3.89 -2.68
N ARG A 143 9.85 -2.75 -2.26
CA ARG A 143 9.12 -1.62 -1.70
C ARG A 143 9.48 -0.37 -2.49
N LYS A 144 8.47 0.48 -2.75
CA LYS A 144 8.67 1.78 -3.37
C LYS A 144 7.74 2.79 -2.74
N THR A 145 8.29 3.82 -2.11
CA THR A 145 7.53 5.00 -1.70
C THR A 145 6.96 5.66 -2.94
N LEU A 146 5.63 5.81 -2.99
CA LEU A 146 4.92 6.53 -4.05
C LEU A 146 4.78 8.00 -3.68
N PHE A 147 4.35 8.27 -2.44
CA PHE A 147 4.19 9.62 -1.90
C PHE A 147 4.69 9.69 -0.47
N LYS A 148 5.21 10.85 -0.10
CA LYS A 148 5.36 11.30 1.27
C LYS A 148 4.40 12.46 1.50
N PHE A 149 3.86 12.56 2.70
CA PHE A 149 3.01 13.67 3.10
C PHE A 149 3.24 14.00 4.56
N HIS A 150 3.04 15.27 4.88
CA HIS A 150 3.26 15.80 6.20
C HIS A 150 2.04 15.50 7.11
N GLY A 151 2.30 15.01 8.31
CA GLY A 151 1.27 14.65 9.28
C GLY A 151 0.95 13.17 9.34
N ALA A 152 0.24 12.79 10.40
CA ALA A 152 -0.18 11.40 10.62
C ALA A 152 -1.45 11.10 9.81
N ILE A 153 -1.52 9.92 9.19
CA ILE A 153 -2.75 9.47 8.52
C ILE A 153 -3.76 9.04 9.58
N SER A 154 -4.96 9.58 9.48
CA SER A 154 -6.11 9.12 10.27
C SER A 154 -6.99 8.14 9.50
N SER A 155 -7.09 8.27 8.18
CA SER A 155 -7.90 7.39 7.34
C SER A 155 -7.46 7.41 5.88
N ALA A 156 -7.67 6.30 5.18
CA ALA A 156 -7.40 6.22 3.75
C ALA A 156 -8.26 5.15 3.05
N ALA A 157 -8.56 5.38 1.77
CA ALA A 157 -9.13 4.39 0.86
C ALA A 157 -8.51 4.52 -0.53
N LEU A 158 -8.22 3.37 -1.15
CA LEU A 158 -7.76 3.30 -2.53
C LEU A 158 -8.95 3.01 -3.45
N HIS A 159 -9.24 3.93 -4.37
CA HIS A 159 -10.35 3.82 -5.31
C HIS A 159 -9.86 4.05 -6.72
N ARG A 160 -9.90 3.01 -7.56
CA ARG A 160 -9.62 3.11 -9.01
C ARG A 160 -8.28 3.77 -9.30
N GLY A 161 -7.26 3.38 -8.54
CA GLY A 161 -5.90 3.92 -8.67
C GLY A 161 -5.72 5.35 -8.12
N VAL A 162 -6.66 5.85 -7.32
CA VAL A 162 -6.56 7.11 -6.57
C VAL A 162 -6.64 6.81 -5.08
N LEU A 163 -5.60 7.18 -4.34
CA LEU A 163 -5.62 7.18 -2.89
C LEU A 163 -6.34 8.44 -2.40
N TYR A 164 -7.41 8.27 -1.65
CA TYR A 164 -8.02 9.32 -0.84
C TYR A 164 -7.55 9.12 0.59
N TYR A 165 -6.96 10.14 1.20
CA TYR A 165 -6.47 10.04 2.58
C TYR A 165 -6.70 11.33 3.36
N ALA A 166 -6.89 11.16 4.67
CA ALA A 166 -6.94 12.23 5.65
C ALA A 166 -5.62 12.26 6.43
N ALA A 167 -5.01 13.43 6.52
CA ALA A 167 -3.80 13.67 7.31
C ALA A 167 -4.06 14.75 8.35
N GLN A 168 -3.44 14.57 9.53
CA GLN A 168 -3.57 15.50 10.66
C GLN A 168 -2.20 16.05 11.05
N VAL A 169 -2.13 17.36 11.21
CA VAL A 169 -1.02 18.09 11.83
C VAL A 169 -1.56 18.93 12.99
N TRP A 170 -0.67 19.36 13.88
CA TRP A 170 -1.03 20.18 15.03
C TRP A 170 -0.39 21.55 14.88
N ASP A 171 -1.16 22.61 15.09
CA ASP A 171 -0.62 23.96 15.13
C ASP A 171 0.03 24.28 16.49
N ASP A 172 0.71 25.43 16.58
CA ASP A 172 1.39 25.87 17.81
C ASP A 172 0.44 26.10 18.99
N LYS A 173 -0.87 26.16 18.75
CA LYS A 173 -1.92 26.31 19.76
C LYS A 173 -2.52 24.96 20.16
N GLY A 174 -2.02 23.85 19.62
CA GLY A 174 -2.52 22.51 19.88
C GLY A 174 -3.86 22.21 19.19
N GLN A 175 -4.24 22.96 18.16
CA GLN A 175 -5.41 22.64 17.33
C GLN A 175 -5.03 21.69 16.20
N ALA A 176 -5.94 20.76 15.88
CA ALA A 176 -5.75 19.85 14.78
C ALA A 176 -6.09 20.53 13.45
N ILE A 177 -5.14 20.58 12.53
CA ILE A 177 -5.41 20.92 11.12
C ILE A 177 -5.51 19.59 10.37
N VAL A 178 -6.67 19.32 9.80
CA VAL A 178 -6.92 18.10 9.04
C VAL A 178 -7.09 18.48 7.57
N SER A 179 -6.41 17.74 6.69
CA SER A 179 -6.60 17.84 5.25
C SER A 179 -7.02 16.50 4.67
N VAL A 180 -7.88 16.54 3.64
CA VAL A 180 -8.19 15.38 2.81
C VAL A 180 -7.62 15.64 1.43
N SER A 181 -6.90 14.64 0.91
CA SER A 181 -6.20 14.72 -0.38
C SER A 181 -6.53 13.52 -1.25
N ALA A 182 -6.53 13.75 -2.57
CA ALA A 182 -6.63 12.72 -3.60
C ALA A 182 -5.29 12.60 -4.33
N SER A 183 -4.69 11.41 -4.38
CA SER A 183 -3.40 11.14 -5.01
C SER A 183 -3.47 9.98 -5.97
N LYS A 184 -3.28 10.26 -7.27
CA LYS A 184 -3.14 9.20 -8.28
C LYS A 184 -1.84 8.44 -8.01
N LEU A 185 -1.86 7.11 -8.03
CA LEU A 185 -0.69 6.26 -7.74
C LEU A 185 0.59 6.60 -8.54
N ASN A 186 0.44 7.20 -9.74
CA ASN A 186 1.54 7.63 -10.60
C ASN A 186 1.49 9.14 -10.91
N GLY A 187 0.86 9.94 -10.05
CA GLY A 187 0.61 11.36 -10.32
C GLY A 187 0.79 12.25 -9.10
N LYS A 188 0.32 13.49 -9.22
CA LYS A 188 0.38 14.46 -8.12
C LYS A 188 -0.79 14.29 -7.16
N SER A 189 -0.54 14.64 -5.91
CA SER A 189 -1.57 14.85 -4.90
C SER A 189 -2.31 16.16 -5.12
N LYS A 190 -3.61 16.17 -4.81
CA LYS A 190 -4.46 17.35 -4.77
C LYS A 190 -5.20 17.39 -3.44
N GLU A 191 -5.00 18.46 -2.67
CA GLU A 191 -5.85 18.75 -1.51
C GLU A 191 -7.26 19.07 -2.01
N ILE A 192 -8.26 18.40 -1.42
CA ILE A 192 -9.68 18.57 -1.77
C ILE A 192 -10.50 19.13 -0.62
N TYR A 193 -9.97 19.10 0.60
CA TYR A 193 -10.59 19.69 1.79
C TYR A 193 -9.51 19.97 2.85
N LYS A 194 -9.69 21.04 3.62
CA LYS A 194 -8.83 21.40 4.74
C LYS A 194 -9.62 22.20 5.76
N GLU A 195 -9.51 21.82 7.02
CA GLU A 195 -10.18 22.51 8.12
C GLU A 195 -9.38 22.39 9.43
N THR A 196 -9.55 23.39 10.30
CA THR A 196 -9.00 23.37 11.65
C THR A 196 -10.09 22.95 12.63
N PHE A 197 -9.87 21.84 13.31
CA PHE A 197 -10.76 21.31 14.33
C PHE A 197 -10.28 21.74 15.73
N GLY A 198 -11.18 22.32 16.52
CA GLY A 198 -10.95 22.49 17.96
C GLY A 198 -10.86 21.14 18.67
N HIS A 199 -11.72 20.19 18.27
CA HIS A 199 -11.71 18.78 18.64
C HIS A 199 -12.22 17.93 17.47
N GLY A 200 -11.60 16.78 17.20
CA GLY A 200 -12.03 15.83 16.16
C GLY A 200 -11.01 15.56 15.06
N ASN A 201 -11.28 14.56 14.21
CA ASN A 201 -10.56 14.32 12.96
C ASN A 201 -11.49 13.68 11.91
N VAL A 202 -10.99 13.49 10.69
CA VAL A 202 -11.61 12.59 9.70
C VAL A 202 -11.14 11.16 9.96
N ASN A 203 -11.97 10.38 10.66
CA ASN A 203 -11.62 9.01 11.08
C ASN A 203 -11.90 7.97 9.99
N ASN A 204 -12.72 8.33 8.99
CA ASN A 204 -13.16 7.37 8.00
C ASN A 204 -13.29 7.97 6.59
N ILE A 205 -12.72 7.28 5.63
CA ILE A 205 -12.87 7.48 4.20
C ILE A 205 -13.25 6.11 3.64
N ILE A 206 -14.49 5.98 3.16
CA ILE A 206 -15.02 4.75 2.55
C ILE A 206 -15.38 5.06 1.10
N CYS A 207 -15.14 4.09 0.22
CA CYS A 207 -15.59 4.12 -1.17
C CYS A 207 -16.76 3.14 -1.30
N TYR A 208 -17.84 3.58 -1.95
CA TYR A 208 -19.07 2.81 -2.21
C TYR A 208 -19.25 2.56 -3.70
#